data_AF-A0A959IYA2-F1
#
_entry.id   AF-A0A959IYA2-F1
#
_cell.length_a   1.000
_cell.length_b   1.000
_cell.length_c   1.000
_cell.angle_alpha   90.00
_cell.angle_beta   90.00
_cell.angle_gamma   90.00
#
_symmetry.space_group_name_H-M   'P 1'
#
loop_
_entity.id
_entity.type
_entity.pdbx_description
1 polymer ?
#
loop_
_entity_poly.entity_id
_entity_poly.type
_entity_poly.pdbx_seq_one_letter_code
_entity_poly.pdbx_strand_id
1 'polypeptide(L)'
;MSIMNFLQENEILINQIWTFTLSAMVVLYILCNVLPDQIVGKYLPLHNVFKPQTNVDLDYQSIGYALLHTTWATKITHSTIIIEGILWFVVFLSWHWSIPVVAIVLILIQSVLIGDKKFGIFFVLMGALSLLAALFFIQYAGLENASLVAKVVLMLGGLMRMLSHSAELIPPLLINNNDQFEKLTPEKINMRVLLSSPIGYVGEFGSSLPNRILPIQVNFIYQTIFGVKPEKTLLWKDVETEAHKVLVGGYSKLGALHDYYKSVTGSK
;
A
#
# COMPACT_ATOMS: atom_id res chain seq x y z
N MET A 1 -33.49 -4.88 7.94
CA MET A 1 -32.34 -4.70 8.86
C MET A 1 -31.41 -3.69 8.22
N SER A 2 -31.08 -2.59 8.90
CA SER A 2 -30.16 -1.58 8.35
C SER A 2 -28.73 -2.12 8.36
N ILE A 3 -27.86 -1.63 7.48
CA ILE A 3 -26.44 -2.03 7.48
C ILE A 3 -25.77 -1.72 8.82
N MET A 4 -26.18 -0.62 9.47
CA MET A 4 -25.65 -0.24 10.78
C MET A 4 -26.05 -1.22 11.88
N ASN A 5 -27.29 -1.70 11.88
CA ASN A 5 -27.73 -2.71 12.84
C ASN A 5 -26.92 -4.00 12.66
N PHE A 6 -26.67 -4.42 11.43
CA PHE A 6 -25.83 -5.59 11.15
C PHE A 6 -24.39 -5.39 11.68
N LEU A 7 -23.80 -4.22 11.47
CA LEU A 7 -22.44 -3.93 11.99
C LEU A 7 -22.39 -3.94 13.52
N GLN A 8 -23.39 -3.37 14.19
CA GLN A 8 -23.49 -3.35 15.65
C GLN A 8 -23.71 -4.76 16.22
N GLU A 9 -24.62 -5.55 15.63
CA GLU A 9 -24.88 -6.94 16.02
C GLU A 9 -23.62 -7.83 15.89
N ASN A 10 -22.69 -7.47 14.98
CA ASN A 10 -21.46 -8.22 14.71
C ASN A 10 -20.19 -7.52 15.21
N GLU A 11 -20.30 -6.49 16.06
CA GLU A 11 -19.17 -5.66 16.50
C GLU A 11 -18.03 -6.50 17.08
N ILE A 12 -18.35 -7.47 17.95
CA ILE A 12 -17.35 -8.31 18.62
C ILE A 12 -16.50 -9.04 17.60
N LEU A 13 -17.13 -9.65 16.58
CA LEU A 13 -16.44 -10.37 15.53
C LEU A 13 -15.59 -9.43 14.67
N ILE A 14 -16.14 -8.28 14.28
CA ILE A 14 -15.42 -7.25 13.52
C ILE A 14 -14.15 -6.82 14.28
N ASN A 15 -14.26 -6.55 15.58
CA ASN A 15 -13.14 -6.14 16.41
C ASN A 15 -12.07 -7.23 16.57
N GLN A 16 -12.46 -8.51 16.61
CA GLN A 16 -11.51 -9.63 16.63
C GLN A 16 -10.72 -9.74 15.32
N ILE A 17 -11.42 -9.72 14.18
CA ILE A 17 -10.76 -9.78 12.86
C ILE A 17 -9.87 -8.54 12.66
N TRP A 18 -10.34 -7.36 13.05
CA TRP A 18 -9.57 -6.12 13.01
C TRP A 18 -8.29 -6.22 13.83
N THR A 19 -8.39 -6.66 15.08
CA THR A 19 -7.23 -6.78 15.99
C THR A 19 -6.21 -7.79 15.47
N PHE A 20 -6.69 -8.93 14.96
CA PHE A 20 -5.82 -9.92 14.31
C PHE A 20 -5.11 -9.33 13.09
N THR A 21 -5.86 -8.66 12.20
CA THR A 21 -5.31 -8.06 10.97
C THR A 21 -4.27 -6.97 11.30
N LEU A 22 -4.57 -6.09 12.27
CA LEU A 22 -3.65 -5.04 12.71
C LEU A 22 -2.38 -5.63 13.34
N SER A 23 -2.52 -6.68 14.16
CA SER A 23 -1.38 -7.37 14.78
C SER A 23 -0.51 -8.05 13.72
N ALA A 24 -1.13 -8.73 12.75
CA ALA A 24 -0.44 -9.34 11.63
C ALA A 24 0.30 -8.30 10.78
N MET A 25 -0.31 -7.13 10.55
CA MET A 25 0.34 -6.02 9.85
C MET A 25 1.58 -5.54 10.58
N VAL A 26 1.51 -5.33 11.90
CA VAL A 26 2.68 -4.94 12.71
C VAL A 26 3.78 -6.00 12.62
N VAL A 27 3.42 -7.28 12.78
CA VAL A 27 4.37 -8.39 12.63
C VAL A 27 5.00 -8.38 11.24
N LEU A 28 4.22 -8.22 10.17
CA LEU A 28 4.74 -8.18 8.81
C LEU A 28 5.75 -7.03 8.62
N TYR A 29 5.44 -5.83 9.11
CA TYR A 29 6.35 -4.68 9.05
C TYR A 29 7.66 -4.97 9.80
N ILE A 30 7.61 -5.60 10.97
CA ILE A 30 8.80 -6.01 11.71
C ILE A 30 9.61 -7.03 10.90
N LEU A 31 8.96 -8.07 10.37
CA LEU A 31 9.63 -9.11 9.59
C LEU A 31 10.32 -8.53 8.35
N CYS A 32 9.68 -7.60 7.63
CA CYS A 32 10.25 -6.95 6.44
C CYS A 32 11.47 -6.07 6.75
N ASN A 33 11.64 -5.62 7.99
CA ASN A 33 12.73 -4.73 8.40
C ASN A 33 13.85 -5.45 9.18
N VAL A 34 13.56 -6.60 9.78
CA VAL A 34 14.49 -7.33 10.64
C VAL A 34 15.05 -8.59 9.97
N LEU A 35 14.24 -9.32 9.21
CA LEU A 35 14.69 -10.56 8.59
C LEU A 35 15.50 -10.30 7.30
N PRO A 36 16.45 -11.19 6.96
CA PRO A 36 17.16 -11.12 5.69
C PRO A 36 16.22 -11.22 4.48
N ASP A 37 16.53 -10.45 3.44
CA ASP A 37 15.76 -10.39 2.20
C ASP A 37 15.54 -11.78 1.57
N GLN A 38 16.49 -12.71 1.73
CA GLN A 38 16.41 -14.10 1.21
C GLN A 38 15.29 -14.93 1.85
N ILE A 39 14.80 -14.53 3.02
CA ILE A 39 13.72 -15.20 3.74
C ILE A 39 12.39 -14.59 3.30
N VAL A 40 12.22 -13.28 3.50
CA VAL A 40 10.94 -12.59 3.26
C VAL A 40 10.63 -12.50 1.77
N GLY A 41 11.62 -12.19 0.94
CA GLY A 41 11.45 -11.98 -0.51
C GLY A 41 10.97 -13.20 -1.30
N LYS A 42 11.03 -14.40 -0.71
CA LYS A 42 10.49 -15.64 -1.32
C LYS A 42 8.98 -15.81 -1.15
N TYR A 43 8.38 -15.09 -0.21
CA TYR A 43 6.95 -15.17 0.10
C TYR A 43 6.23 -13.83 -0.10
N LEU A 44 6.97 -12.73 -0.03
CA LEU A 44 6.51 -11.38 -0.33
C LEU A 44 7.54 -10.67 -1.21
N PRO A 45 7.45 -10.82 -2.54
CA PRO A 45 8.28 -10.05 -3.46
C PRO A 45 8.07 -8.56 -3.24
N LEU A 46 9.14 -7.80 -3.45
CA LEU A 46 9.19 -6.37 -3.20
C LEU A 46 8.85 -5.99 -1.76
N HIS A 47 9.09 -6.86 -0.78
CA HIS A 47 8.94 -6.51 0.64
C HIS A 47 9.80 -5.31 1.05
N ASN A 48 10.84 -4.98 0.28
CA ASN A 48 11.63 -3.79 0.51
C ASN A 48 10.81 -2.50 0.39
N VAL A 49 9.62 -2.48 -0.25
CA VAL A 49 8.72 -1.31 -0.27
C VAL A 49 8.20 -0.93 1.12
N PHE A 50 8.28 -1.84 2.10
CA PHE A 50 7.91 -1.60 3.50
C PHE A 50 9.07 -1.04 4.36
N LYS A 51 10.26 -0.87 3.78
CA LYS A 51 11.42 -0.28 4.48
C LYS A 51 11.31 1.26 4.46
N PRO A 52 11.70 1.98 5.54
CA PRO A 52 11.59 3.43 5.59
C PRO A 52 12.32 4.17 4.45
N GLN A 53 13.49 3.68 4.05
CA GLN A 53 14.32 4.32 3.02
C GLN A 53 13.65 4.32 1.64
N THR A 54 13.08 3.20 1.24
CA THR A 54 12.33 3.07 -0.02
C THR A 54 10.94 3.69 0.08
N ASN A 55 10.35 3.82 1.27
CA ASN A 55 9.04 4.46 1.44
C ASN A 55 9.07 5.98 1.23
N VAL A 56 10.26 6.61 1.31
CA VAL A 56 10.47 8.03 0.96
C VAL A 56 11.02 8.22 -0.46
N ASP A 57 11.42 7.14 -1.13
CA ASP A 57 11.79 7.16 -2.54
C ASP A 57 10.52 7.09 -3.40
N LEU A 58 9.95 8.25 -3.69
CA LEU A 58 8.68 8.34 -4.41
C LEU A 58 8.77 7.79 -5.84
N ASP A 59 9.93 7.85 -6.48
CA ASP A 59 10.14 7.31 -7.82
C ASP A 59 10.15 5.78 -7.80
N TYR A 60 10.94 5.19 -6.90
CA TYR A 60 10.95 3.74 -6.68
C TYR A 60 9.56 3.20 -6.37
N GLN A 61 8.83 3.88 -5.48
CA GLN A 61 7.47 3.50 -5.09
C GLN A 61 6.47 3.66 -6.24
N SER A 62 6.55 4.75 -7.01
CA SER A 62 5.66 5.00 -8.15
C SER A 62 5.91 3.99 -9.27
N ILE A 63 7.18 3.65 -9.55
CA ILE A 63 7.54 2.61 -10.53
C ILE A 63 7.04 1.25 -10.04
N GLY A 64 7.28 0.89 -8.77
CA GLY A 64 6.78 -0.36 -8.19
C GLY A 64 5.25 -0.46 -8.23
N TYR A 65 4.55 0.65 -7.98
CA TYR A 65 3.10 0.74 -8.16
C TYR A 65 2.71 0.51 -9.63
N ALA A 66 3.23 1.28 -10.58
CA ALA A 66 2.88 1.11 -11.99
C ALA A 66 3.21 -0.29 -12.53
N LEU A 67 4.28 -0.91 -12.03
CA LEU A 67 4.73 -2.26 -12.37
C LEU A 67 3.76 -3.35 -11.89
N LEU A 68 3.22 -3.20 -10.68
CA LEU A 68 2.33 -4.17 -10.04
C LEU A 68 0.84 -3.85 -10.19
N HIS A 69 0.46 -2.86 -10.99
CA HIS A 69 -0.93 -2.39 -11.12
C HIS A 69 -1.28 -2.17 -12.59
N THR A 70 -1.12 -3.23 -13.36
CA THR A 70 -1.25 -3.26 -14.82
C THR A 70 -2.69 -3.41 -15.28
N THR A 71 -3.55 -4.03 -14.47
CA THR A 71 -4.95 -4.28 -14.84
C THR A 71 -5.88 -3.18 -14.34
N TRP A 72 -7.03 -3.01 -15.01
CA TRP A 72 -8.06 -2.06 -14.57
C TRP A 72 -8.61 -2.42 -13.18
N ALA A 73 -8.74 -3.71 -12.88
CA ALA A 73 -9.25 -4.19 -11.60
C ALA A 73 -8.34 -3.75 -10.46
N THR A 74 -7.03 -4.00 -10.58
CA THR A 74 -6.04 -3.56 -9.57
C THR A 74 -5.98 -2.04 -9.47
N LYS A 75 -6.09 -1.31 -10.59
CA LYS A 75 -6.11 0.17 -10.56
C LYS A 75 -7.34 0.71 -9.81
N ILE A 76 -8.51 0.11 -9.97
CA ILE A 76 -9.74 0.53 -9.26
C ILE A 76 -9.66 0.20 -7.78
N THR A 77 -9.22 -1.00 -7.40
CA THR A 77 -9.11 -1.38 -5.98
C THR A 77 -8.05 -0.57 -5.22
N HIS A 78 -7.11 0.05 -5.92
CA HIS A 78 -6.11 0.95 -5.32
C HIS A 78 -6.51 2.43 -5.34
N SER A 79 -7.42 2.85 -6.23
CA SER A 79 -7.91 4.23 -6.20
C SER A 79 -8.74 4.53 -4.95
N THR A 80 -9.28 3.50 -4.28
CA THR A 80 -9.98 3.62 -2.99
C THR A 80 -9.08 4.08 -1.84
N ILE A 81 -7.75 4.01 -1.99
CA ILE A 81 -6.78 4.36 -0.94
C ILE A 81 -6.93 5.81 -0.46
N ILE A 82 -7.44 6.71 -1.31
CA ILE A 82 -7.74 8.10 -0.92
C ILE A 82 -8.84 8.13 0.16
N ILE A 83 -9.91 7.35 -0.05
CA ILE A 83 -11.01 7.23 0.91
C ILE A 83 -10.53 6.49 2.14
N GLU A 84 -9.72 5.45 1.98
CA GLU A 84 -9.16 4.69 3.11
C GLU A 84 -8.23 5.53 3.99
N GLY A 85 -7.51 6.51 3.41
CA GLY A 85 -6.79 7.52 4.19
C GLY A 85 -7.69 8.25 5.18
N ILE A 86 -8.91 8.62 4.77
CA ILE A 86 -9.93 9.23 5.66
C ILE A 86 -10.33 8.24 6.76
N LEU A 87 -10.60 6.99 6.39
CA LEU A 87 -11.03 5.95 7.34
C LEU A 87 -9.95 5.59 8.37
N TRP A 88 -8.68 5.62 7.99
CA TRP A 88 -7.58 5.51 8.95
C TRP A 88 -7.57 6.64 9.97
N PHE A 89 -7.85 7.89 9.55
CA PHE A 89 -8.01 8.99 10.50
C PHE A 89 -9.21 8.82 11.44
N VAL A 90 -10.30 8.21 10.98
CA VAL A 90 -11.45 7.84 11.84
C VAL A 90 -11.01 6.82 12.90
N VAL A 91 -10.27 5.78 12.49
CA VAL A 91 -9.71 4.77 13.41
C VAL A 91 -8.77 5.43 14.41
N PHE A 92 -7.85 6.28 13.96
CA PHE A 92 -6.90 6.99 14.84
C PHE A 92 -7.62 7.87 15.87
N LEU A 93 -8.65 8.61 15.45
CA LEU A 93 -9.49 9.41 16.34
C LEU A 93 -10.24 8.53 17.35
N SER A 94 -10.68 7.33 16.95
CA SER A 94 -11.35 6.39 17.85
C SER A 94 -10.42 5.77 18.91
N TRP A 95 -9.11 5.75 18.65
CA TRP A 95 -8.11 5.29 19.62
C TRP A 95 -7.71 6.39 20.60
N HIS A 96 -7.30 7.54 20.08
CA HIS A 96 -6.92 8.71 20.89
C HIS A 96 -6.74 9.95 20.01
N TRP A 97 -7.11 11.14 20.51
CA TRP A 97 -7.04 12.40 19.76
C TRP A 97 -5.62 12.78 19.30
N SER A 98 -4.58 12.29 19.98
CA SER A 98 -3.18 12.60 19.63
C SER A 98 -2.63 11.76 18.47
N ILE A 99 -3.23 10.59 18.17
CA ILE A 99 -2.73 9.68 17.12
C ILE A 99 -2.85 10.30 15.71
N PRO A 100 -3.96 10.96 15.35
CA PRO A 100 -4.04 11.75 14.12
C PRO A 100 -2.93 12.81 13.99
N VAL A 101 -2.56 13.46 15.10
CA VAL A 101 -1.48 14.46 15.11
C VAL A 101 -0.15 13.80 14.77
N VAL A 102 0.14 12.64 15.37
CA VAL A 102 1.33 11.85 15.04
C VAL A 102 1.32 11.46 13.56
N ALA A 103 0.19 11.01 13.01
CA ALA A 103 0.08 10.65 11.59
C ALA A 103 0.36 11.85 10.66
N ILE A 104 -0.16 13.04 10.98
CA ILE A 104 0.15 14.27 10.22
C ILE A 104 1.62 14.66 10.33
N VAL A 105 2.22 14.54 11.52
CA VAL A 105 3.66 14.78 11.70
C VAL A 105 4.48 13.81 10.86
N LEU A 106 4.09 12.53 10.79
CA LEU A 106 4.76 11.55 9.94
C LEU A 106 4.61 11.87 8.45
N ILE A 107 3.43 12.32 8.00
CA ILE A 107 3.22 12.81 6.62
C ILE A 107 4.13 14.02 6.33
N LEU A 108 4.26 14.95 7.27
CA LEU A 108 5.17 16.09 7.14
C LEU A 108 6.63 15.66 7.08
N ILE A 109 7.06 14.73 7.93
CA ILE A 109 8.43 14.19 7.89
C ILE A 109 8.67 13.49 6.54
N GLN A 110 7.74 12.64 6.11
CA GLN A 110 7.82 11.93 4.84
C GLN A 110 7.89 12.91 3.66
N SER A 111 7.10 13.98 3.67
CA SER A 111 7.11 14.99 2.60
C SER A 111 8.44 15.73 2.51
N VAL A 112 9.05 16.06 3.66
CA VAL A 112 10.39 16.66 3.73
C VAL A 112 11.45 15.68 3.20
N LEU A 113 11.37 14.40 3.57
CA LEU A 113 12.32 13.38 3.14
C LEU A 113 12.22 13.05 1.64
N ILE A 114 11.02 13.09 1.05
CA ILE A 114 10.82 12.98 -0.40
C ILE A 114 11.51 14.16 -1.12
N GLY A 115 11.52 15.33 -0.51
CA GLY A 115 12.34 16.46 -0.94
C GLY A 115 11.82 17.26 -2.13
N ASP A 116 10.67 16.89 -2.72
CA ASP A 116 9.93 17.70 -3.69
C ASP A 116 8.96 18.63 -2.97
N LYS A 117 9.21 19.95 -3.03
CA LYS A 117 8.48 20.93 -2.21
C LYS A 117 7.02 21.07 -2.63
N LYS A 118 6.73 21.08 -3.94
CA LYS A 118 5.36 21.26 -4.45
C LYS A 118 4.52 20.04 -4.13
N PHE A 119 5.05 18.85 -4.40
CA PHE A 119 4.42 17.60 -3.99
C PHE A 119 4.22 17.56 -2.47
N GLY A 120 5.25 17.92 -1.69
CA GLY A 120 5.20 17.82 -0.24
C GLY A 120 4.12 18.70 0.40
N ILE A 121 3.93 19.92 -0.10
CA ILE A 121 2.82 20.79 0.32
C ILE A 121 1.47 20.12 -0.01
N PHE A 122 1.32 19.61 -1.25
CA PHE A 122 0.09 18.97 -1.67
C PHE A 122 -0.22 17.70 -0.84
N PHE A 123 0.80 16.91 -0.51
CA PHE A 123 0.65 15.72 0.31
C PHE A 123 0.25 16.04 1.76
N VAL A 124 0.84 17.06 2.37
CA VAL A 124 0.43 17.53 3.71
C VAL A 124 -1.00 18.06 3.70
N LEU A 125 -1.39 18.82 2.66
CA LEU A 125 -2.77 19.29 2.50
C LEU A 125 -3.75 18.14 2.38
N MET A 126 -3.42 17.10 1.60
CA MET A 126 -4.25 15.89 1.49
C MET A 126 -4.40 15.19 2.85
N GLY A 127 -3.33 15.06 3.64
CA GLY A 127 -3.41 14.53 5.00
C GLY A 127 -4.35 15.35 5.90
N ALA A 128 -4.25 16.68 5.86
CA ALA A 128 -5.12 17.57 6.62
C ALA A 128 -6.60 17.46 6.17
N LEU A 129 -6.85 17.39 4.86
CA LEU A 129 -8.19 17.18 4.30
C LEU A 129 -8.77 15.82 4.73
N SER A 130 -7.96 14.76 4.74
CA SER A 130 -8.40 13.45 5.24
C SER A 130 -8.81 13.49 6.71
N LEU A 131 -8.07 14.21 7.56
CA LEU A 131 -8.44 14.42 8.96
C LEU A 131 -9.75 15.21 9.09
N LEU A 132 -9.91 16.31 8.34
CA LEU A 132 -11.13 17.10 8.36
C LEU A 132 -12.35 16.29 7.90
N ALA A 133 -12.19 15.50 6.84
CA ALA A 133 -13.23 14.60 6.35
C ALA A 133 -13.58 13.51 7.40
N ALA A 134 -12.60 12.98 8.12
CA ALA A 134 -12.82 12.02 9.20
C ALA A 134 -13.62 12.65 10.35
N LEU A 135 -13.29 13.87 10.76
CA LEU A 135 -14.04 14.61 11.77
C LEU A 135 -15.49 14.87 11.34
N PHE A 136 -15.70 15.27 10.08
CA PHE A 136 -17.04 15.46 9.53
C PHE A 136 -17.84 14.15 9.50
N PHE A 137 -17.21 13.05 9.09
CA PHE A 137 -17.86 11.74 9.09
C PHE A 137 -18.23 11.27 10.51
N ILE A 138 -17.36 11.47 11.49
CA ILE A 138 -17.62 11.18 12.91
C ILE A 138 -18.77 12.06 13.43
N GLN A 139 -18.79 13.35 13.10
CA GLN A 139 -19.87 14.24 13.52
C GLN A 139 -21.23 13.80 12.98
N TYR A 140 -21.27 13.29 11.75
CA TYR A 140 -22.50 12.81 11.12
C TYR A 140 -22.96 11.45 11.64
N ALA A 141 -22.05 10.47 11.73
CA ALA A 141 -22.41 9.08 12.04
C ALA A 141 -22.31 8.71 13.52
N GLY A 142 -21.61 9.52 14.33
CA GLY A 142 -21.16 9.16 15.68
C GLY A 142 -19.86 8.33 15.65
N LEU A 143 -19.01 8.49 16.66
CA LEU A 143 -17.67 7.89 16.70
C LEU A 143 -17.69 6.36 16.63
N GLU A 144 -18.59 5.73 17.38
CA GLU A 144 -18.74 4.27 17.44
C GLU A 144 -19.08 3.67 16.07
N ASN A 145 -20.12 4.20 15.45
CA ASN A 145 -20.58 3.81 14.11
C ASN A 145 -19.52 4.09 13.03
N ALA A 146 -18.92 5.28 13.05
CA ALA A 146 -17.87 5.65 12.10
C ALA A 146 -16.66 4.71 12.23
N SER A 147 -16.27 4.34 13.45
CA SER A 147 -15.16 3.40 13.70
C SER A 147 -15.49 2.00 13.16
N LEU A 148 -16.71 1.48 13.38
CA LEU A 148 -17.13 0.18 12.85
C LEU A 148 -17.11 0.16 11.31
N VAL A 149 -17.67 1.20 10.68
CA VAL A 149 -17.66 1.34 9.22
C VAL A 149 -16.22 1.39 8.70
N ALA A 150 -15.35 2.20 9.33
CA ALA A 150 -13.96 2.33 8.94
C ALA A 150 -13.22 0.99 9.00
N LYS A 151 -13.36 0.23 10.10
CA LYS A 151 -12.73 -1.09 10.26
C LYS A 151 -13.15 -2.06 9.15
N VAL A 152 -14.45 -2.17 8.89
CA VAL A 152 -14.96 -3.10 7.86
C VAL A 152 -14.50 -2.69 6.48
N VAL A 153 -14.63 -1.41 6.12
CA VAL A 153 -14.24 -0.93 4.78
C VAL A 153 -12.73 -1.08 4.56
N LEU A 154 -11.88 -0.83 5.56
CA LEU A 154 -10.44 -1.02 5.46
C LEU A 154 -10.06 -2.50 5.28
N MET A 155 -10.68 -3.42 6.05
CA MET A 155 -10.45 -4.86 5.88
C MET A 155 -10.92 -5.36 4.51
N LEU A 156 -12.09 -4.92 4.05
CA LEU A 156 -12.58 -5.25 2.72
C LEU A 156 -11.72 -4.63 1.62
N GLY A 157 -11.21 -3.42 1.80
CA GLY A 157 -10.28 -2.77 0.87
C GLY A 157 -9.01 -3.60 0.67
N GLY A 158 -8.39 -4.03 1.78
CA GLY A 158 -7.23 -4.93 1.73
C GLY A 158 -7.52 -6.26 1.03
N LEU A 159 -8.69 -6.85 1.30
CA LEU A 159 -9.11 -8.10 0.65
C LEU A 159 -9.32 -7.90 -0.87
N MET A 160 -10.00 -6.83 -1.27
CA MET A 160 -10.27 -6.54 -2.67
C MET A 160 -8.98 -6.26 -3.45
N ARG A 161 -8.02 -5.54 -2.86
CA ARG A 161 -6.69 -5.34 -3.46
C ARG A 161 -5.95 -6.66 -3.65
N MET A 162 -5.87 -7.48 -2.60
CA MET A 162 -5.23 -8.80 -2.69
C MET A 162 -5.88 -9.67 -3.77
N LEU A 163 -7.21 -9.70 -3.84
CA LEU A 163 -7.93 -10.47 -4.85
C LEU A 163 -7.66 -9.94 -6.25
N SER A 164 -7.60 -8.62 -6.44
CA SER A 164 -7.30 -8.04 -7.75
C SER A 164 -5.88 -8.36 -8.26
N HIS A 165 -4.88 -8.47 -7.36
CA HIS A 165 -3.53 -8.88 -7.73
C HIS A 165 -3.45 -10.33 -8.25
N SER A 166 -4.44 -11.18 -7.95
CA SER A 166 -4.48 -12.53 -8.54
C SER A 166 -4.68 -12.53 -10.06
N ALA A 167 -5.16 -11.42 -10.63
CA ALA A 167 -5.33 -11.24 -12.07
C ALA A 167 -4.06 -10.73 -12.77
N GLU A 168 -3.00 -10.41 -12.02
CA GLU A 168 -1.77 -9.83 -12.55
C GLU A 168 -0.68 -10.87 -12.80
N LEU A 169 0.39 -10.42 -13.44
CA LEU A 169 1.59 -11.23 -13.53
C LEU A 169 2.17 -11.38 -12.13
N ILE A 170 2.51 -12.62 -11.78
CA ILE A 170 3.19 -12.93 -10.54
C ILE A 170 4.57 -12.31 -10.58
N PRO A 171 4.96 -11.56 -9.53
CA PRO A 171 6.30 -11.03 -9.40
C PRO A 171 7.37 -12.14 -9.42
N PRO A 172 8.60 -11.82 -9.87
CA PRO A 172 9.77 -12.71 -9.77
C PRO A 172 9.90 -13.37 -8.39
N LEU A 173 10.52 -14.56 -8.36
CA LEU A 173 10.89 -15.32 -7.14
C LEU A 173 9.76 -16.10 -6.42
N LEU A 174 8.48 -15.80 -6.70
CA LEU A 174 7.36 -16.58 -6.12
C LEU A 174 7.19 -17.97 -6.75
N ILE A 175 7.30 -18.05 -8.08
CA ILE A 175 7.09 -19.31 -8.81
C ILE A 175 8.41 -20.09 -8.96
N ASN A 176 9.46 -19.39 -9.34
CA ASN A 176 10.78 -19.96 -9.62
C ASN A 176 11.87 -18.91 -9.31
N ASN A 177 13.16 -19.26 -9.48
CA ASN A 177 14.28 -18.36 -9.20
C ASN A 177 14.74 -17.57 -10.45
N ASN A 178 13.80 -17.13 -11.30
CA ASN A 178 14.11 -16.22 -12.39
C ASN A 178 13.73 -14.78 -12.04
N ASP A 179 14.22 -13.87 -12.89
CA ASP A 179 14.04 -12.42 -12.77
C ASP A 179 12.79 -11.91 -13.52
N GLN A 180 11.88 -12.80 -13.95
CA GLN A 180 10.81 -12.44 -14.87
C GLN A 180 9.43 -12.53 -14.22
N PHE A 181 8.55 -11.65 -14.69
CA PHE A 181 7.12 -11.69 -14.35
C PHE A 181 6.44 -12.82 -15.12
N GLU A 182 5.55 -13.55 -14.45
CA GLU A 182 4.90 -14.72 -15.06
C GLU A 182 3.40 -14.78 -14.81
N LYS A 183 2.65 -15.27 -15.80
CA LYS A 183 1.24 -15.61 -15.58
C LYS A 183 1.13 -16.79 -14.62
N LEU A 184 0.22 -16.68 -13.65
CA LEU A 184 -0.19 -17.80 -12.82
C LEU A 184 -0.96 -18.81 -13.65
N THR A 185 -0.50 -20.05 -13.66
CA THR A 185 -1.24 -21.19 -14.21
C THR A 185 -1.36 -22.27 -13.13
N PRO A 186 -2.33 -23.20 -13.21
CA PRO A 186 -2.53 -24.22 -12.18
C PRO A 186 -1.26 -25.03 -11.86
N GLU A 187 -0.41 -25.27 -12.86
CA GLU A 187 0.84 -26.02 -12.72
C GLU A 187 1.92 -25.27 -11.95
N LYS A 188 1.79 -23.94 -11.84
CA LYS A 188 2.73 -23.05 -11.14
C LYS A 188 2.32 -22.77 -9.69
N ILE A 189 1.15 -23.27 -9.26
CA ILE A 189 0.71 -23.14 -7.87
C ILE A 189 1.62 -24.02 -7.00
N ASN A 190 2.34 -23.38 -6.10
CA ASN A 190 3.23 -24.03 -5.14
C ASN A 190 2.95 -23.49 -3.73
N MET A 191 3.61 -24.07 -2.72
CA MET A 191 3.43 -23.64 -1.33
C MET A 191 3.79 -22.16 -1.08
N ARG A 192 4.75 -21.58 -1.83
CA ARG A 192 5.08 -20.15 -1.69
C ARG A 192 3.93 -19.28 -2.17
N VAL A 193 3.33 -19.61 -3.32
CA VAL A 193 2.15 -18.92 -3.85
C VAL A 193 0.99 -19.00 -2.85
N LEU A 194 0.71 -20.19 -2.30
CA LEU A 194 -0.36 -20.37 -1.32
C LEU A 194 -0.13 -19.57 -0.03
N LEU A 195 1.10 -19.56 0.48
CA LEU A 195 1.46 -18.79 1.68
C LEU A 195 1.56 -17.29 1.41
N SER A 196 1.82 -16.88 0.17
CA SER A 196 1.87 -15.47 -0.23
C SER A 196 0.51 -14.80 -0.16
N SER A 197 -0.61 -15.53 -0.32
CA SER A 197 -1.96 -14.94 -0.27
C SER A 197 -2.32 -14.31 1.08
N PRO A 198 -2.24 -15.03 2.23
CA PRO A 198 -2.53 -14.41 3.53
C PRO A 198 -1.53 -13.30 3.89
N ILE A 199 -0.25 -13.45 3.49
CA ILE A 199 0.77 -12.41 3.68
C ILE A 199 0.44 -11.18 2.83
N GLY A 200 0.02 -11.40 1.59
CA GLY A 200 -0.39 -10.38 0.63
C GLY A 200 -1.63 -9.63 1.10
N TYR A 201 -2.62 -10.30 1.69
CA TYR A 201 -3.76 -9.63 2.31
C TYR A 201 -3.31 -8.65 3.41
N VAL A 202 -2.42 -9.08 4.30
CA VAL A 202 -1.88 -8.22 5.36
C VAL A 202 -1.06 -7.07 4.80
N GLY A 203 -0.26 -7.33 3.75
CA GLY A 203 0.47 -6.32 3.00
C GLY A 203 -0.45 -5.27 2.38
N GLU A 204 -1.53 -5.70 1.72
CA GLU A 204 -2.51 -4.84 1.07
C GLU A 204 -3.46 -4.11 2.03
N PHE A 205 -3.72 -4.69 3.19
CA PHE A 205 -4.37 -3.98 4.28
C PHE A 205 -3.47 -2.84 4.79
N GLY A 206 -2.19 -3.13 5.05
CA GLY A 206 -1.24 -2.12 5.50
C GLY A 206 -0.83 -1.11 4.42
N SER A 207 -1.09 -1.40 3.15
CA SER A 207 -0.74 -0.53 2.03
C SER A 207 -1.59 0.76 1.98
N SER A 208 -2.79 0.74 2.58
CA SER A 208 -3.66 1.91 2.65
C SER A 208 -3.39 2.86 3.81
N LEU A 209 -2.38 2.57 4.66
CA LEU A 209 -1.93 3.52 5.68
C LEU A 209 -1.59 4.88 5.03
N PRO A 210 -1.91 6.01 5.68
CA PRO A 210 -1.74 7.35 5.09
C PRO A 210 -0.30 7.70 4.66
N ASN A 211 0.70 6.96 5.15
CA ASN A 211 2.12 7.16 4.85
C ASN A 211 2.72 6.09 3.92
N ARG A 212 1.92 5.19 3.31
CA ARG A 212 2.42 4.10 2.42
C ARG A 212 2.11 4.32 0.94
N ILE A 213 0.95 3.90 0.43
CA ILE A 213 0.57 4.11 -0.98
C ILE A 213 -0.03 5.49 -1.21
N LEU A 214 -0.62 6.11 -0.20
CA LEU A 214 -1.24 7.43 -0.35
C LEU A 214 -0.30 8.47 -1.02
N PRO A 215 1.01 8.60 -0.67
CA PRO A 215 1.93 9.48 -1.41
C PRO A 215 1.94 9.24 -2.93
N ILE A 216 1.82 7.99 -3.37
CA ILE A 216 1.82 7.61 -4.79
C ILE A 216 0.51 8.05 -5.47
N GLN A 217 -0.63 7.80 -4.83
CA GLN A 217 -1.94 8.25 -5.36
C GLN A 217 -2.01 9.77 -5.43
N VAL A 218 -1.48 10.44 -4.41
CA VAL A 218 -1.36 11.89 -4.37
C VAL A 218 -0.43 12.39 -5.47
N ASN A 219 0.70 11.71 -5.73
CA ASN A 219 1.62 12.05 -6.82
C ASN A 219 0.93 11.90 -8.19
N PHE A 220 0.22 10.79 -8.41
CA PHE A 220 -0.57 10.58 -9.62
C PHE A 220 -1.56 11.71 -9.86
N ILE A 221 -2.37 12.06 -8.85
CA ILE A 221 -3.37 13.13 -8.94
C ILE A 221 -2.73 14.50 -9.16
N TYR A 222 -1.68 14.79 -8.41
CA TYR A 222 -0.88 16.02 -8.49
C TYR A 222 -0.38 16.27 -9.93
N GLN A 223 0.11 15.23 -10.60
CA GLN A 223 0.63 15.36 -11.95
C GLN A 223 -0.46 15.26 -13.04
N THR A 224 -1.40 14.32 -12.92
CA THR A 224 -2.33 14.00 -14.01
C THR A 224 -3.62 14.82 -13.99
N ILE A 225 -4.15 15.13 -12.80
CA ILE A 225 -5.39 15.90 -12.64
C ILE A 225 -5.07 17.38 -12.52
N PHE A 226 -4.10 17.73 -11.68
CA PHE A 226 -3.72 19.13 -11.45
C PHE A 226 -2.64 19.64 -12.41
N GLY A 227 -2.06 18.77 -13.23
CA GLY A 227 -1.08 19.17 -14.26
C GLY A 227 0.22 19.75 -13.69
N VAL A 228 0.52 19.49 -12.41
CA VAL A 228 1.69 20.11 -11.77
C VAL A 228 2.92 19.29 -12.06
N LYS A 229 3.94 19.95 -12.63
CA LYS A 229 5.22 19.31 -12.93
C LYS A 229 6.01 19.10 -11.63
N PRO A 230 6.48 17.87 -11.33
CA PRO A 230 7.41 17.63 -10.23
C PRO A 230 8.73 18.36 -10.45
N GLU A 231 9.38 18.74 -9.36
CA GLU A 231 10.69 19.42 -9.36
C GLU A 231 11.84 18.42 -9.23
N LYS A 232 11.63 17.33 -8.50
CA LYS A 232 12.68 16.31 -8.26
C LYS A 232 12.30 14.90 -8.68
N THR A 233 11.02 14.56 -8.63
CA THR A 233 10.54 13.22 -8.95
C THR A 233 10.22 13.07 -10.43
N LEU A 234 10.14 11.83 -10.89
CA LEU A 234 9.83 11.51 -12.28
C LEU A 234 8.42 11.97 -12.67
N LEU A 235 8.29 12.31 -13.95
CA LEU A 235 6.98 12.47 -14.55
C LEU A 235 6.26 11.13 -14.57
N TRP A 236 4.93 11.14 -14.40
CA TRP A 236 4.15 9.91 -14.40
C TRP A 236 4.32 9.08 -15.69
N LYS A 237 4.46 9.75 -16.83
CA LYS A 237 4.75 9.09 -18.12
C LYS A 237 6.09 8.32 -18.10
N ASP A 238 7.10 8.88 -17.43
CA ASP A 238 8.41 8.25 -17.31
C ASP A 238 8.34 7.09 -16.31
N VAL A 239 7.57 7.23 -15.22
CA VAL A 239 7.24 6.13 -14.29
C VAL A 239 6.63 4.94 -15.03
N GLU A 240 5.62 5.17 -15.88
CA GLU A 240 4.99 4.11 -16.68
C GLU A 240 5.97 3.47 -17.68
N THR A 241 6.85 4.29 -18.25
CA THR A 241 7.88 3.81 -19.19
C THR A 241 8.89 2.90 -18.49
N GLU A 242 9.40 3.29 -17.32
CA GLU A 242 10.32 2.46 -16.54
C GLU A 242 9.65 1.19 -16.03
N ALA A 243 8.40 1.28 -15.53
CA ALA A 243 7.63 0.11 -15.12
C ALA A 243 7.44 -0.88 -16.28
N HIS A 244 7.13 -0.40 -17.49
CA HIS A 244 6.98 -1.27 -18.65
C HIS A 244 8.28 -1.96 -19.04
N LYS A 245 9.42 -1.24 -19.00
CA LYS A 245 10.74 -1.85 -19.26
C LYS A 245 11.02 -3.02 -18.32
N VAL A 246 10.71 -2.86 -17.02
CA VAL A 246 10.88 -3.90 -16.01
C VAL A 246 9.89 -5.04 -16.22
N LEU A 247 8.62 -4.75 -16.54
CA LEU A 247 7.60 -5.77 -16.77
C LEU A 247 7.98 -6.72 -17.92
N VAL A 248 8.58 -6.17 -18.99
CA VAL A 248 8.98 -6.95 -20.18
C VAL A 248 10.37 -7.57 -20.03
N GLY A 249 11.28 -6.94 -19.29
CA GLY A 249 12.69 -7.31 -19.25
C GLY A 249 13.19 -7.87 -17.92
N GLY A 250 12.39 -7.88 -16.86
CA GLY A 250 12.75 -8.34 -15.51
C GLY A 250 13.31 -7.24 -14.59
N TYR A 251 13.53 -7.55 -13.32
CA TYR A 251 14.08 -6.60 -12.34
C TYR A 251 15.46 -6.08 -12.71
N SER A 252 16.25 -6.86 -13.48
CA SER A 252 17.55 -6.45 -14.02
C SER A 252 17.52 -5.20 -14.89
N LYS A 253 16.34 -4.74 -15.36
CA LYS A 253 16.20 -3.50 -16.13
C LYS A 253 16.22 -2.22 -15.31
N LEU A 254 16.11 -2.30 -13.99
CA LEU A 254 16.17 -1.14 -13.10
C LEU A 254 17.15 -1.42 -11.96
N GLY A 255 18.17 -0.57 -11.80
CA GLY A 255 19.26 -0.81 -10.84
C GLY A 255 18.78 -1.15 -9.43
N ALA A 256 17.84 -0.38 -8.88
CA ALA A 256 17.29 -0.64 -7.55
C ALA A 256 16.56 -1.99 -7.42
N LEU A 257 15.85 -2.44 -8.47
CA LEU A 257 15.17 -3.73 -8.48
C LEU A 257 16.14 -4.89 -8.74
N HIS A 258 17.19 -4.67 -9.52
CA HIS A 258 18.27 -5.62 -9.73
C HIS A 258 19.04 -5.90 -8.44
N ASP A 259 19.37 -4.84 -7.68
CA ASP A 259 20.03 -4.96 -6.39
C ASP A 259 19.15 -5.71 -5.37
N TYR A 260 17.84 -5.43 -5.38
CA TYR A 260 16.86 -6.21 -4.61
C TYR A 260 16.83 -7.68 -5.05
N TYR A 261 16.78 -7.97 -6.35
CA TYR A 261 16.80 -9.34 -6.86
C TYR A 261 18.04 -10.11 -6.39
N LYS A 262 19.21 -9.47 -6.46
CA LYS A 262 20.46 -10.02 -5.95
C LYS A 262 20.42 -10.26 -4.44
N SER A 263 19.85 -9.33 -3.66
CA SER A 263 19.75 -9.48 -2.22
C SER A 263 18.90 -10.71 -1.84
N VAL A 264 17.79 -10.96 -2.54
CA VAL A 264 16.90 -12.11 -2.27
C VAL A 264 17.50 -13.43 -2.78
N THR A 265 18.17 -13.43 -3.93
CA THR A 265 18.73 -14.67 -4.52
C THR A 265 20.11 -15.04 -3.97
N GLY A 266 20.81 -14.12 -3.30
CA GLY A 266 22.18 -14.32 -2.83
C GLY A 266 23.22 -14.31 -3.96
N SER A 267 22.84 -13.87 -5.16
CA SER A 267 23.74 -13.74 -6.30
C SER A 267 24.57 -12.45 -6.16
N LYS A 268 25.89 -12.57 -5.98
CA LYS A 268 26.82 -11.42 -5.98
C LYS A 268 27.08 -10.94 -7.41
#